data_AF-A0A1G9M583-F1
#
_entry.id   AF-A0A1G9M583-F1
#
_cell.length_a   1.000
_cell.length_b   1.000
_cell.length_c   1.000
_cell.angle_alpha   90.00
_cell.angle_beta   90.00
_cell.angle_gamma   90.00
#
_symmetry.space_group_name_H-M   'P 1'
#
loop_
_entity.id
_entity.type
_entity.pdbx_description
1 polymer ?
#
loop_
_entity_poly.entity_id
_entity_poly.type
_entity_poly.pdbx_seq_one_letter_code
_entity_poly.pdbx_strand_id
1 'polypeptide(L)'
;MVRTNYFRETDFTYRNHPHEYLEILDLMRQKFESVEELCRQAFQNQNRTLLLATLQPLVGYPLAPANYMIGGLCREIRSVAVPDPHTWACWQEEVMPLLEDVRKETTQKLAQSGQTW
;
A
#
# COMPACT_ATOMS: atom_id res chain seq x y z
N MET A 1 -20.49 -2.88 -6.28
CA MET A 1 -19.55 -2.42 -5.24
C MET A 1 -18.95 -1.10 -5.68
N VAL A 2 -19.05 -0.05 -4.88
CA VAL A 2 -18.35 1.22 -5.14
C VAL A 2 -16.86 0.96 -4.87
N ARG A 3 -15.99 1.17 -5.88
CA ARG A 3 -14.54 1.05 -5.67
C ARG A 3 -14.07 2.18 -4.75
N THR A 4 -13.32 1.83 -3.71
CA THR A 4 -12.67 2.79 -2.82
C THR A 4 -11.66 3.61 -3.63
N ASN A 5 -11.83 4.93 -3.73
CA ASN A 5 -10.81 5.77 -4.35
C ASN A 5 -9.67 6.00 -3.35
N TYR A 6 -8.60 5.20 -3.45
CA TYR A 6 -7.43 5.31 -2.57
C TYR A 6 -6.68 6.64 -2.72
N PHE A 7 -6.83 7.32 -3.86
CA PHE A 7 -6.08 8.52 -4.22
C PHE A 7 -6.87 9.81 -4.02
N ARG A 8 -8.07 9.76 -3.43
CA ARG A 8 -8.93 10.96 -3.29
C ARG A 8 -8.16 12.17 -2.73
N GLU A 9 -7.27 11.95 -1.76
CA GLU A 9 -6.46 13.01 -1.14
C GLU A 9 -5.30 13.44 -2.03
N THR A 10 -4.59 12.50 -2.66
CA THR A 10 -3.56 12.80 -3.68
C THR A 10 -4.14 13.62 -4.82
N ASP A 11 -5.27 13.18 -5.38
CA ASP A 11 -6.00 13.83 -6.47
C ASP A 11 -6.34 15.27 -6.08
N PHE A 12 -6.87 15.47 -4.87
CA PHE A 12 -7.21 16.79 -4.38
C PHE A 12 -5.99 17.69 -4.19
N THR A 13 -4.92 17.14 -3.62
CA THR A 13 -3.69 17.87 -3.28
C THR A 13 -2.96 18.36 -4.53
N TYR A 14 -2.81 17.49 -5.53
CA TYR A 14 -2.02 17.77 -6.73
C TYR A 14 -2.84 18.17 -7.95
N ARG A 15 -4.15 18.41 -7.81
CA ARG A 15 -5.06 18.76 -8.93
C ARG A 15 -4.59 19.92 -9.82
N ASN A 16 -3.85 20.87 -9.25
CA ASN A 16 -3.35 22.05 -9.95
C ASN A 16 -1.86 21.93 -10.35
N HIS A 17 -1.22 20.81 -10.03
CA HIS A 17 0.21 20.56 -10.16
C HIS A 17 0.44 19.26 -10.95
N PRO A 18 0.17 19.25 -12.27
CA PRO A 18 0.17 18.01 -13.07
C PRO A 18 1.54 17.32 -13.10
N HIS A 19 2.64 18.09 -13.10
CA HIS A 19 3.99 17.53 -13.05
C HIS A 19 4.28 16.84 -11.71
N GLU A 20 3.99 17.51 -10.59
CA GLU A 20 4.16 16.92 -9.25
C GLU A 20 3.27 15.69 -9.06
N TYR A 21 2.06 15.70 -9.62
CA TYR A 21 1.15 14.55 -9.57
C TYR A 21 1.75 13.33 -10.28
N LEU A 22 2.34 13.51 -11.47
CA LEU A 22 3.00 12.44 -12.20
C LEU A 22 4.23 11.89 -11.45
N GLU A 23 5.04 12.78 -10.88
CA GLU A 23 6.21 12.39 -10.06
C GLU A 23 5.79 11.57 -8.84
N ILE A 24 4.72 11.98 -8.15
CA ILE A 24 4.18 11.25 -7.01
C ILE A 24 3.63 9.88 -7.42
N LEU A 25 2.88 9.79 -8.52
CA LEU A 25 2.37 8.51 -9.01
C LEU A 25 3.50 7.55 -9.40
N ASP A 26 4.56 8.04 -10.05
CA ASP A 26 5.70 7.19 -10.42
C ASP A 26 6.48 6.71 -9.18
N LEU A 27 6.71 7.61 -8.21
CA LEU A 27 7.33 7.26 -6.94
C LEU A 27 6.51 6.19 -6.20
N MET A 28 5.19 6.34 -6.16
CA MET A 28 4.30 5.36 -5.52
C MET A 28 4.39 4.01 -6.22
N ARG A 29 4.36 3.97 -7.55
CA ARG A 29 4.48 2.72 -8.33
C ARG A 29 5.74 1.94 -7.95
N GLN A 30 6.91 2.59 -7.98
CA GLN A 30 8.18 1.97 -7.65
C GLN A 30 8.23 1.47 -6.19
N LYS A 31 7.64 2.25 -5.27
CA LYS A 31 7.59 1.89 -3.85
C LYS A 31 6.68 0.69 -3.58
N PHE A 32 5.49 0.65 -4.17
CA PHE A 32 4.57 -0.45 -3.98
C PHE A 32 5.07 -1.76 -4.59
N GLU A 33 5.80 -1.72 -5.72
CA GLU A 33 6.48 -2.90 -6.26
C GLU A 33 7.51 -3.47 -5.26
N SER A 34 8.33 -2.61 -4.67
CA SER A 34 9.34 -3.03 -3.68
C SER A 34 8.70 -3.56 -2.40
N VAL A 35 7.62 -2.92 -1.93
CA VAL A 35 6.91 -3.30 -0.71
C VAL A 35 6.16 -4.63 -0.87
N GLU A 36 5.52 -4.87 -2.02
CA GLU A 36 4.85 -6.14 -2.29
C GLU A 36 5.83 -7.32 -2.17
N GLU A 37 7.03 -7.18 -2.73
CA GLU A 37 8.07 -8.21 -2.67
C GLU A 37 8.60 -8.42 -1.24
N LEU A 38 8.88 -7.34 -0.50
CA LEU A 38 9.33 -7.44 0.89
C LEU A 38 8.27 -8.05 1.81
N CYS A 39 6.99 -7.73 1.62
CA CYS A 39 5.88 -8.35 2.34
C CYS A 39 5.79 -9.84 2.02
N ARG A 40 5.91 -10.22 0.74
CA ARG A 40 5.92 -11.64 0.32
C ARG A 40 7.03 -12.42 1.02
N GLN A 41 8.24 -11.86 1.07
CA GLN A 41 9.37 -12.46 1.79
C GLN A 41 9.11 -12.52 3.31
N ALA A 42 8.50 -11.49 3.90
CA ALA A 42 8.16 -11.48 5.31
C ALA A 42 7.16 -12.59 5.67
N PHE A 43 6.14 -12.80 4.85
CA PHE A 43 5.16 -13.88 5.04
C PHE A 43 5.78 -15.28 4.87
N GLN A 44 6.56 -15.48 3.80
CA GLN A 44 7.24 -16.77 3.55
C GLN A 44 8.17 -17.17 4.70
N ASN A 45 8.88 -16.21 5.28
CA ASN A 45 9.82 -16.45 6.37
C ASN A 45 9.19 -16.27 7.76
N GLN A 46 7.88 -15.98 7.86
CA GLN A 46 7.18 -15.63 9.10
C GLN A 46 7.95 -14.58 9.94
N ASN A 47 8.53 -13.58 9.25
CA ASN A 47 9.38 -12.57 9.84
C ASN A 47 8.58 -11.33 10.23
N ARG A 48 8.09 -11.29 11.47
CA ARG A 48 7.27 -10.19 12.01
C ARG A 48 7.99 -8.84 11.93
N THR A 49 9.29 -8.83 12.24
CA THR A 49 10.09 -7.60 12.24
C THR A 49 10.19 -7.01 10.85
N LEU A 50 10.46 -7.84 9.85
CA LEU A 50 10.49 -7.42 8.44
C LEU A 50 9.11 -6.93 7.98
N LEU A 51 8.03 -7.64 8.33
CA LEU A 51 6.67 -7.25 7.96
C LEU A 51 6.33 -5.85 8.50
N LEU A 52 6.56 -5.61 9.80
CA LEU A 52 6.32 -4.31 10.41
C LEU A 52 7.20 -3.21 9.81
N ALA A 53 8.49 -3.48 9.61
CA ALA A 53 9.41 -2.51 9.01
C ALA A 53 9.01 -2.13 7.58
N THR A 54 8.36 -3.05 6.87
CA THR A 54 7.91 -2.85 5.49
C THR A 54 6.59 -2.08 5.43
N LEU A 55 5.62 -2.41 6.30
CA LEU A 55 4.30 -1.80 6.30
C LEU A 55 4.26 -0.41 6.95
N GLN A 56 5.03 -0.19 8.01
CA GLN A 56 4.93 1.03 8.80
C GLN A 56 5.22 2.33 8.01
N PRO A 57 6.18 2.38 7.08
CA PRO A 57 6.40 3.56 6.24
C PRO A 57 5.20 3.92 5.35
N LEU A 58 4.37 2.94 4.97
CA LEU A 58 3.23 3.19 4.08
C LEU A 58 2.14 4.04 4.73
N VAL A 59 2.05 4.06 6.06
CA VAL A 59 1.07 4.89 6.80
C VAL A 59 1.28 6.40 6.54
N GLY A 60 2.47 6.80 6.09
CA GLY A 60 2.77 8.19 5.73
C GLY A 60 2.46 8.57 4.29
N TYR A 61 2.01 7.64 3.44
CA TYR A 61 1.76 7.94 2.02
C TYR A 61 0.41 8.63 1.84
N PRO A 62 0.16 9.39 0.76
CA PRO A 62 -1.12 10.09 0.56
C PRO A 62 -2.26 9.14 0.11
N LEU A 63 -2.40 7.97 0.75
CA LEU A 63 -3.38 6.94 0.42
C LEU A 63 -4.30 6.66 1.61
N ALA A 64 -5.04 7.67 2.07
CA ALA A 64 -5.74 7.59 3.34
C ALA A 64 -6.55 6.29 3.56
N PRO A 65 -7.36 5.78 2.61
CA PRO A 65 -8.06 4.51 2.82
C PRO A 65 -7.11 3.32 3.04
N ALA A 66 -5.98 3.26 2.33
CA ALA A 66 -4.98 2.22 2.55
C ALA A 66 -4.26 2.41 3.89
N ASN A 67 -3.93 3.65 4.27
CA ASN A 67 -3.26 3.98 5.53
C ASN A 67 -4.06 3.53 6.74
N TYR A 68 -5.39 3.68 6.72
CA TYR A 68 -6.24 3.24 7.83
C TYR A 68 -6.15 1.73 8.02
N MET A 69 -6.21 0.96 6.93
CA MET A 69 -6.11 -0.51 6.99
C MET A 69 -4.70 -0.96 7.41
N ILE A 70 -3.67 -0.39 6.79
CA ILE A 70 -2.26 -0.69 7.13
C ILE A 70 -1.96 -0.32 8.58
N GLY A 71 -2.48 0.81 9.07
CA GLY A 71 -2.33 1.26 10.44
C GLY A 71 -2.99 0.31 11.45
N GLY A 72 -4.18 -0.21 11.11
CA GLY A 72 -4.86 -1.26 11.87
C GLY A 72 -4.02 -2.53 11.96
N LEU A 73 -3.56 -3.03 10.82
CA LEU A 73 -2.71 -4.22 10.73
C LEU A 73 -1.39 -4.05 11.50
N CYS A 74 -0.70 -2.92 11.37
CA CYS A 74 0.51 -2.65 12.12
C CYS A 74 0.28 -2.69 13.64
N ARG A 75 -0.89 -2.24 14.12
CA ARG A 75 -1.26 -2.32 15.54
C ARG A 75 -1.50 -3.76 15.94
N GLU A 76 -2.25 -4.52 15.14
CA GLU A 76 -2.56 -5.92 15.40
C GLU A 76 -1.29 -6.77 15.48
N ILE A 77 -0.44 -6.69 14.45
CA ILE A 77 0.83 -7.45 14.36
C ILE A 77 1.72 -7.21 15.57
N ARG A 78 1.74 -5.98 16.12
CA ARG A 78 2.48 -5.67 17.35
C ARG A 78 1.84 -6.26 18.60
N SER A 79 0.51 -6.32 18.64
CA SER A 79 -0.25 -6.76 19.81
C SER A 79 -0.27 -8.28 19.98
N VAL A 80 -0.15 -9.03 18.88
CA VAL A 80 -0.08 -10.49 18.91
C VAL A 80 1.31 -10.94 19.37
N ALA A 81 1.37 -11.59 20.54
CA ALA A 81 2.62 -12.01 21.18
C ALA A 81 3.35 -13.08 20.34
N VAL A 82 2.64 -14.14 19.94
CA VAL A 82 3.14 -15.24 19.11
C VAL A 82 2.05 -15.61 18.09
N PRO A 83 2.18 -15.19 16.82
CA PRO A 83 1.20 -15.52 15.80
C PRO A 83 1.31 -17.00 15.42
N ASP A 84 0.18 -17.68 15.35
CA ASP A 84 0.08 -19.04 14.83
C ASP A 84 0.01 -19.03 13.28
N PRO A 85 0.10 -20.19 12.60
CA PRO A 85 0.04 -20.25 11.14
C PRO A 85 -1.25 -19.68 10.54
N HIS A 86 -2.38 -19.75 11.26
CA HIS A 86 -3.65 -19.21 10.78
C HIS A 86 -3.64 -17.68 10.83
N THR A 87 -3.12 -17.10 11.90
CA THR A 87 -2.93 -15.65 12.07
C THR A 87 -2.06 -15.07 10.95
N TRP A 88 -0.96 -15.76 10.61
CA TRP A 88 -0.11 -15.38 9.47
C TRP A 88 -0.86 -15.40 8.14
N ALA A 89 -1.70 -16.42 7.92
CA ALA A 89 -2.51 -16.53 6.71
C ALA A 89 -3.53 -15.38 6.63
N CYS A 90 -4.22 -15.05 7.72
CA CYS A 90 -5.16 -13.93 7.77
C CYS A 90 -4.46 -12.59 7.45
N TRP A 91 -3.31 -12.32 8.07
CA TRP A 91 -2.54 -11.11 7.74
C TRP A 91 -2.11 -11.05 6.27
N GLN A 92 -1.73 -12.19 5.69
CA GLN A 92 -1.37 -12.26 4.27
C GLN A 92 -2.57 -12.00 3.37
N GLU A 93 -3.73 -12.57 3.70
CA GLU A 93 -4.99 -12.39 2.98
C GLU A 93 -5.50 -10.95 3.03
N GLU A 94 -5.16 -10.19 4.07
CA GLU A 94 -5.50 -8.76 4.15
C GLU A 94 -4.47 -7.86 3.46
N VAL A 95 -3.17 -8.10 3.69
CA VAL A 95 -2.10 -7.23 3.19
C VAL A 95 -1.89 -7.37 1.68
N MET A 96 -1.81 -8.60 1.18
CA MET A 96 -1.37 -8.82 -0.21
C MET A 96 -2.37 -8.27 -1.24
N PRO A 97 -3.69 -8.51 -1.11
CA PRO A 97 -4.67 -7.94 -2.03
C PRO A 97 -4.70 -6.41 -1.99
N LEU A 98 -4.54 -5.80 -0.81
CA LEU A 98 -4.48 -4.35 -0.68
C LEU A 98 -3.30 -3.75 -1.47
N LEU A 99 -2.10 -4.32 -1.31
CA LEU A 99 -0.91 -3.84 -2.03
C LEU A 99 -1.08 -4.00 -3.54
N GLU A 100 -1.68 -5.11 -3.99
CA GLU A 100 -1.97 -5.35 -5.40
C GLU A 100 -2.98 -4.34 -5.96
N ASP A 101 -4.05 -4.05 -5.23
CA ASP A 101 -5.07 -3.08 -5.64
C ASP A 101 -4.49 -1.67 -5.75
N VAL A 102 -3.71 -1.22 -4.75
CA VAL A 102 -3.06 0.09 -4.79
C VAL A 102 -2.07 0.18 -5.94
N ARG A 103 -1.28 -0.87 -6.21
CA ARG A 103 -0.34 -0.91 -7.35
C ARG A 103 -1.07 -0.82 -8.69
N LYS A 104 -2.16 -1.58 -8.86
CA LYS A 104 -3.01 -1.53 -10.07
C LYS A 104 -3.60 -0.14 -10.28
N GLU A 105 -4.15 0.47 -9.24
CA GLU A 105 -4.72 1.81 -9.32
C GLU A 105 -3.68 2.88 -9.63
N THR A 106 -2.50 2.81 -9.00
CA THR A 106 -1.37 3.70 -9.30
C THR A 106 -1.00 3.62 -10.78
N THR A 107 -0.90 2.39 -11.31
CA THR A 107 -0.54 2.13 -12.71
C THR A 107 -1.59 2.67 -13.67
N GLN A 108 -2.88 2.46 -13.36
CA GLN A 108 -3.99 2.98 -14.17
C GLN A 108 -3.99 4.51 -14.18
N LYS A 109 -3.80 5.16 -13.03
CA LYS A 109 -3.72 6.63 -12.94
C LYS A 109 -2.53 7.20 -13.69
N LEU A 110 -1.36 6.56 -13.62
CA LEU A 110 -0.18 6.98 -14.36
C LEU A 110 -0.42 6.89 -15.88
N ALA A 111 -1.02 5.80 -16.36
CA ALA A 111 -1.36 5.63 -17.77
C ALA A 111 -2.37 6.68 -18.27
N GLN A 112 -3.38 7.02 -17.46
CA GLN A 112 -4.36 8.06 -17.79
C GLN A 112 -3.74 9.46 -17.79
N SER A 113 -2.84 9.73 -16.86
CA SER A 113 -2.19 11.04 -16.71
C SER A 113 -1.07 11.26 -17.74
N GLY A 114 -0.48 10.20 -18.28
CA GLY A 114 0.52 10.25 -19.35
C GLY A 114 -0.06 10.34 -20.77
N GLN A 115 -1.38 10.18 -20.94
CA GLN A 115 -2.07 10.28 -22.24
C GLN A 115 -2.56 11.70 -22.56
N THR A 116 -2.46 12.64 -21.64
CA THR A 116 -2.70 14.05 -21.93
C THR A 116 -1.43 14.65 -22.50
N TRP A 117 -1.36 14.80 -23.83
CA TRP A 117 -0.95 15.97 -24.65
C TRP A 117 -0.69 15.51 -26.09
#